data_AF-A0A9W9QIJ3-F1
#
_entry.id   AF-A0A9W9QIJ3-F1
#
_cell.length_a   1.000
_cell.length_b   1.000
_cell.length_c   1.000
_cell.angle_alpha   90.00
_cell.angle_beta   90.00
_cell.angle_gamma   90.00
#
_symmetry.space_group_name_H-M   'P 1'
#
loop_
_entity.id
_entity.type
_entity.pdbx_description
1 polymer ?
#
loop_
_entity_poly.entity_id
_entity_poly.type
_entity_poly.pdbx_seq_one_letter_code
_entity_poly.pdbx_strand_id
1 'polypeptide(L)'
;MRHGEGTSASGSVILFDLSLYTPDGERDFTEIHAGIEPDMHELMLVDDATAIITTWFDTRPWNLSSVGGPSNGHLRTTGFQEVDIKSQTVNFMWDPTDHIEIEASQMELGRRWGDGTSPETDWDYL
;
A
#
# COMPACT_ATOMS: atom_id res chain seq x y z
N MET A 1 -9.68 -25.44 -6.93
CA MET A 1 -10.31 -24.69 -8.04
C MET A 1 -9.66 -23.32 -8.03
N ARG A 2 -8.87 -22.99 -9.05
CA ARG A 2 -8.06 -21.75 -9.11
C ARG A 2 -8.98 -20.57 -9.40
N HIS A 3 -8.95 -19.53 -8.58
CA HIS A 3 -9.68 -18.29 -8.80
C HIS A 3 -8.70 -17.19 -9.23
N GLY A 4 -8.97 -16.64 -10.42
CA GLY A 4 -8.78 -15.24 -10.82
C GLY A 4 -7.37 -14.66 -10.73
N GLU A 5 -6.68 -14.61 -11.86
CA GLU A 5 -5.64 -13.60 -12.12
C GLU A 5 -6.31 -12.22 -12.14
N GLY A 6 -6.42 -11.60 -10.96
CA GLY A 6 -6.51 -10.15 -10.85
C GLY A 6 -5.12 -9.59 -11.11
N THR A 7 -5.02 -8.51 -11.86
CA THR A 7 -3.78 -7.74 -11.97
C THR A 7 -3.37 -7.30 -10.57
N SER A 8 -2.45 -8.02 -9.94
CA SER A 8 -1.76 -7.52 -8.76
C SER A 8 -0.89 -6.36 -9.24
N ALA A 9 -1.11 -5.17 -8.72
CA ALA A 9 -0.14 -4.10 -8.88
C ALA A 9 1.14 -4.52 -8.15
N SER A 10 2.12 -5.03 -8.90
CA SER A 10 3.48 -5.24 -8.38
C SER A 10 4.25 -3.95 -8.64
N GLY A 11 4.09 -2.96 -7.76
CA GLY A 11 5.05 -1.87 -7.69
C GLY A 11 6.31 -2.35 -6.95
N SER A 12 7.45 -1.78 -7.32
CA SER A 12 8.70 -2.02 -6.61
C SER A 12 9.37 -0.68 -6.33
N VAL A 13 10.08 -0.63 -5.20
CA VAL A 13 10.92 0.53 -4.91
C VAL A 13 12.36 0.19 -5.28
N ILE A 14 12.99 1.09 -6.02
CA ILE A 14 14.35 0.94 -6.54
C ILE A 14 15.25 1.92 -5.79
N LEU A 15 16.23 1.39 -5.07
CA LEU A 15 17.27 2.17 -4.42
C LEU A 15 18.50 2.27 -5.33
N PHE A 16 18.97 3.48 -5.64
CA PHE A 16 20.17 3.69 -6.45
C PHE A 16 21.38 4.06 -5.58
N ASP A 17 22.54 3.47 -5.88
CA ASP A 17 23.82 3.99 -5.36
C ASP A 17 24.23 5.28 -6.11
N LEU A 18 24.99 6.16 -5.45
CA LEU A 18 25.51 7.42 -5.97
C LEU A 18 26.37 7.26 -7.23
N SER A 19 26.95 6.08 -7.46
CA SER A 19 27.67 5.78 -8.69
C SER A 19 26.75 5.48 -9.87
N LEU A 20 25.46 5.17 -9.65
CA LEU A 20 24.42 4.71 -10.61
C LEU A 20 24.81 3.47 -11.44
N TYR A 21 26.10 3.21 -11.59
CA TYR A 21 26.71 2.14 -12.36
C TYR A 21 27.87 1.51 -11.58
N THR A 22 28.02 0.21 -11.73
CA THR A 22 29.20 -0.53 -11.30
C THR A 22 30.40 -0.21 -12.22
N PRO A 23 31.65 -0.53 -11.82
CA PRO A 23 32.85 -0.28 -12.66
C PRO A 23 32.82 -0.94 -14.05
N ASP A 24 32.03 -1.99 -14.21
CA ASP A 24 31.77 -2.74 -15.44
C ASP A 24 30.57 -2.19 -16.25
N GLY A 25 29.90 -1.15 -15.76
CA GLY A 25 28.87 -0.41 -16.50
C GLY A 25 27.44 -0.94 -16.32
N GLU A 26 27.21 -1.85 -15.38
CA GLU A 26 25.87 -2.32 -15.02
C GLU A 26 25.20 -1.35 -14.05
N ARG A 27 23.86 -1.26 -14.04
CA ARG A 27 23.16 -0.39 -13.08
C ARG A 27 23.28 -0.96 -11.66
N ASP A 28 23.69 -0.12 -10.72
CA ASP A 28 23.79 -0.52 -9.31
C ASP A 28 22.54 -0.08 -8.55
N PHE A 29 21.63 -1.03 -8.33
CA PHE A 29 20.39 -0.80 -7.61
C PHE A 29 19.92 -2.03 -6.82
N THR A 30 19.11 -1.78 -5.78
CA THR A 30 18.36 -2.83 -5.08
C THR A 30 16.87 -2.61 -5.29
N GLU A 31 16.17 -3.66 -5.67
CA GLU A 31 14.71 -3.68 -5.77
C GLU A 31 14.13 -4.26 -4.48
N ILE A 32 13.11 -3.59 -3.93
CA ILE A 32 12.40 -4.04 -2.73
C ILE A 32 11.02 -4.54 -3.13
N HIS A 33 10.72 -5.79 -2.76
CA HIS A 33 9.47 -6.48 -3.05
C HIS A 33 8.64 -6.62 -1.78
N ALA A 34 7.78 -5.63 -1.53
CA ALA A 34 6.98 -5.56 -0.31
C ALA A 34 5.67 -6.40 -0.36
N GLY A 35 5.40 -7.01 -1.52
CA GLY A 35 4.29 -7.95 -1.74
C GLY A 35 2.90 -7.31 -1.90
N ILE A 36 2.78 -6.02 -1.59
CA ILE A 36 1.63 -5.16 -1.89
C ILE A 36 2.11 -3.93 -2.65
N GLU A 37 1.19 -3.19 -3.25
CA GLU A 37 1.53 -2.02 -4.07
C GLU A 37 2.20 -0.94 -3.21
N PRO A 38 3.50 -0.64 -3.42
CA PRO A 38 4.11 0.50 -2.79
C PRO A 38 3.49 1.78 -3.35
N ASP A 39 3.11 2.65 -2.44
CA ASP A 39 2.75 4.01 -2.75
C ASP A 39 4.03 4.81 -3.08
N MET A 40 3.94 5.68 -4.07
CA MET A 40 5.11 6.36 -4.64
C MET A 40 5.57 7.60 -3.85
N HIS A 41 4.97 7.90 -2.70
CA HIS A 41 5.20 9.17 -2.00
C HIS A 41 6.35 9.12 -1.00
N GLU A 42 6.66 7.99 -0.36
CA GLU A 42 7.67 7.95 0.71
C GLU A 42 8.48 6.64 0.74
N LEU A 43 9.80 6.79 0.92
CA LEU A 43 10.72 5.72 1.29
C LEU A 43 11.75 6.27 2.28
N MET A 44 11.93 5.55 3.38
CA MET A 44 12.98 5.81 4.36
C MET A 44 13.80 4.56 4.62
N LEU A 45 15.12 4.66 4.55
CA LEU A 45 16.02 3.62 5.05
C LEU A 45 16.22 3.75 6.55
N VAL A 46 16.23 2.63 7.24
CA VAL A 46 16.57 2.54 8.67
C VAL A 46 17.83 1.71 8.81
N ASP A 47 18.88 2.34 9.32
CA ASP A 47 20.21 1.75 9.57
C ASP A 47 20.80 0.97 8.37
N ASP A 48 20.46 1.37 7.14
CA ASP A 48 20.83 0.70 5.88
C ASP A 48 20.43 -0.79 5.80
N ALA A 49 19.48 -1.23 6.63
CA ALA A 49 19.09 -2.63 6.77
C ALA A 49 17.61 -2.88 6.42
N THR A 50 16.72 -1.99 6.84
CA THR A 50 15.29 -2.06 6.52
C THR A 50 14.85 -0.80 5.77
N ALA A 51 13.74 -0.93 5.05
CA ALA A 51 13.08 0.17 4.37
C ALA A 51 11.65 0.32 4.89
N ILE A 52 11.27 1.54 5.27
CA ILE A 52 9.89 1.94 5.52
C ILE A 52 9.33 2.47 4.22
N ILE A 53 8.21 1.90 3.77
CA ILE A 53 7.58 2.19 2.48
C ILE A 53 6.08 2.41 2.72
N THR A 54 5.51 3.50 2.20
CA THR A 54 4.05 3.68 2.19
C THR A 54 3.42 2.71 1.19
N THR A 55 2.21 2.22 1.46
CA THR A 55 1.60 1.16 0.65
C THR A 55 0.11 1.35 0.47
N TRP A 56 -0.38 0.99 -0.72
CA TRP A 56 -1.81 0.82 -1.01
C TRP A 56 -2.23 -0.60 -0.66
N PHE A 57 -3.28 -0.72 0.17
CA PHE A 57 -3.90 -2.00 0.44
C PHE A 57 -5.00 -2.29 -0.57
N ASP A 58 -5.18 -3.58 -0.88
CA ASP A 58 -6.27 -4.02 -1.75
C ASP A 58 -7.64 -3.63 -1.18
N THR A 59 -8.54 -3.27 -2.08
CA THR A 59 -9.96 -3.04 -1.79
C THR A 59 -10.58 -4.25 -1.09
N ARG A 60 -11.26 -4.02 0.03
CA ARG A 60 -11.89 -5.08 0.82
C ARG A 60 -13.32 -4.75 1.24
N PRO A 61 -14.17 -5.77 1.48
CA PRO A 61 -15.50 -5.56 2.02
C PRO A 61 -15.45 -4.88 3.40
N TRP A 62 -16.30 -3.88 3.61
CA TRP A 62 -16.42 -3.16 4.90
C TRP A 62 -17.85 -2.67 5.14
N ASN A 63 -18.24 -2.52 6.41
CA ASN A 63 -19.52 -1.91 6.76
C ASN A 63 -19.37 -0.39 6.87
N LEU A 64 -19.91 0.36 5.91
CA LEU A 64 -19.80 1.83 5.85
C LEU A 64 -21.02 2.54 6.44
N SER A 65 -21.94 1.81 7.09
CA SER A 65 -23.21 2.39 7.57
C SER A 65 -23.01 3.51 8.60
N SER A 66 -21.94 3.48 9.39
CA SER A 66 -21.66 4.50 10.39
C SER A 66 -21.22 5.84 9.81
N VAL A 67 -20.71 5.85 8.56
CA VAL A 67 -20.37 7.05 7.79
C VAL A 67 -21.42 7.39 6.73
N GLY A 68 -22.60 6.76 6.80
CA GLY A 68 -23.73 7.02 5.89
C GLY A 68 -23.69 6.22 4.58
N GLY A 69 -22.80 5.24 4.47
CA GLY A 69 -22.62 4.39 3.30
C GLY A 69 -23.35 3.04 3.36
N PRO A 70 -23.10 2.17 2.36
CA PRO A 70 -23.66 0.82 2.33
C PRO A 70 -23.11 -0.07 3.45
N SER A 71 -23.96 -0.90 4.05
CA SER A 71 -23.55 -1.88 5.07
C SER A 71 -22.67 -3.02 4.52
N ASN A 72 -22.69 -3.21 3.21
CA ASN A 72 -21.90 -4.17 2.43
C ASN A 72 -21.02 -3.41 1.43
N GLY A 73 -20.30 -2.41 1.94
CA GLY A 73 -19.48 -1.52 1.15
C GLY A 73 -18.08 -2.06 0.87
N HIS A 74 -17.27 -1.21 0.23
CA HIS A 74 -15.90 -1.49 -0.15
C HIS A 74 -15.01 -0.34 0.33
N LEU A 75 -13.91 -0.69 0.99
CA LEU A 75 -12.96 0.22 1.58
C LEU A 75 -11.58 -0.03 0.98
N ARG A 76 -10.86 1.06 0.69
CA ARG A 76 -9.42 1.04 0.40
C ARG A 76 -8.69 1.90 1.41
N THR A 77 -7.47 1.49 1.74
CA THR A 77 -6.66 2.14 2.76
C THR A 77 -5.23 2.29 2.28
N THR A 78 -4.55 3.30 2.82
CA THR A 78 -3.10 3.46 2.73
C THR A 78 -2.47 3.25 4.10
N GLY A 79 -1.28 2.68 4.15
CA GLY A 79 -0.50 2.56 5.37
C GLY A 79 0.97 2.44 5.06
N PHE A 80 1.71 1.66 5.84
CA PHE A 80 3.12 1.44 5.57
C PHE A 80 3.61 0.07 6.01
N GLN A 81 4.71 -0.36 5.41
CA GLN A 81 5.44 -1.57 5.76
C GLN A 81 6.89 -1.23 6.13
N GLU A 82 7.46 -2.02 7.03
CA GLU A 82 8.91 -2.11 7.20
C GLU A 82 9.39 -3.43 6.59
N VAL A 83 10.31 -3.35 5.63
CA VAL A 83 10.82 -4.48 4.87
C VAL A 83 12.32 -4.64 5.10
N ASP A 84 12.77 -5.84 5.46
CA ASP A 84 14.20 -6.19 5.45
C ASP A 84 14.70 -6.23 4.00
N ILE A 85 15.69 -5.41 3.68
CA ILE A 85 16.18 -5.23 2.31
C ILE A 85 16.89 -6.48 1.81
N LYS A 86 17.56 -7.24 2.68
CA LYS A 86 18.35 -8.39 2.27
C LYS A 86 17.47 -9.63 2.11
N SER A 87 16.59 -9.89 3.07
CA SER A 87 15.72 -11.07 3.06
C SER A 87 14.40 -10.82 2.35
N GLN A 88 14.09 -9.57 2.00
CA GLN A 88 12.84 -9.15 1.35
C GLN A 88 11.60 -9.54 2.20
N THR A 89 11.78 -9.55 3.52
CA THR A 89 10.73 -9.96 4.47
C THR A 89 10.03 -8.72 5.01
N VAL A 90 8.70 -8.70 4.98
CA VAL A 90 7.92 -7.68 5.67
C VAL A 90 7.99 -7.97 7.17
N ASN A 91 8.77 -7.17 7.89
CA ASN A 91 8.94 -7.28 9.34
C ASN A 91 7.73 -6.71 10.09
N PHE A 92 7.15 -5.66 9.52
CA PHE A 92 6.01 -4.97 10.10
C PHE A 92 5.11 -4.40 9.02
N MET A 93 3.81 -4.33 9.32
CA MET A 93 2.78 -3.74 8.49
C MET A 93 1.81 -3.00 9.40
N TRP A 94 1.46 -1.79 9.01
CA TRP A 94 0.47 -0.98 9.70
C TRP A 94 -0.68 -0.69 8.75
N ASP A 95 -1.84 -1.31 9.01
CA ASP A 95 -3.11 -0.95 8.38
C ASP A 95 -3.86 -0.01 9.34
N PRO A 96 -4.23 1.19 8.89
CA PRO A 96 -4.89 2.17 9.75
C PRO A 96 -6.23 1.69 10.33
N THR A 97 -6.92 0.73 9.70
CA THR A 97 -8.20 0.21 10.22
C THR A 97 -8.06 -0.71 11.43
N ASP A 98 -6.84 -1.19 11.72
CA ASP A 98 -6.55 -1.91 12.97
C ASP A 98 -6.45 -0.96 14.18
N HIS A 99 -6.41 0.35 13.93
CA HIS A 99 -6.06 1.37 14.92
C HIS A 99 -7.00 2.57 14.98
N ILE A 100 -7.66 2.89 13.86
CA ILE A 100 -8.46 4.09 13.68
C ILE A 100 -9.81 3.68 13.09
N GLU A 101 -10.87 3.96 13.85
CA GLU A 101 -12.25 3.78 13.42
C GLU A 101 -12.55 4.66 12.19
N ILE A 102 -13.36 4.15 11.27
CA ILE A 102 -13.60 4.80 9.97
C ILE A 102 -14.29 6.16 10.09
N GLU A 103 -15.01 6.41 11.18
CA GLU A 103 -15.69 7.67 11.49
C GLU A 103 -14.71 8.82 11.77
N ALA A 104 -13.44 8.50 12.07
CA ALA A 104 -12.41 9.51 12.25
C ALA A 104 -11.86 10.04 10.91
N SER A 105 -12.22 9.42 9.78
CA SER A 105 -11.80 9.85 8.45
C SER A 105 -12.17 11.31 8.19
N GLN A 106 -11.25 12.01 7.54
CA GLN A 106 -11.51 13.36 7.01
C GLN A 106 -11.90 13.32 5.53
N MET A 107 -11.99 12.12 4.94
CA MET A 107 -12.44 11.94 3.56
C MET A 107 -13.96 11.80 3.53
N GLU A 108 -14.61 12.58 2.68
CA GLU A 108 -16.05 12.47 2.52
C GLU A 108 -16.39 11.22 1.70
N LEU A 109 -17.30 10.38 2.20
CA LEU A 109 -17.89 9.32 1.40
C LEU A 109 -18.65 9.94 0.21
N GLY A 110 -18.32 9.52 -1.01
CA GLY A 110 -18.99 9.99 -2.21
C GLY A 110 -18.06 10.07 -3.43
N ARG A 111 -18.54 10.69 -4.50
CA ARG A 111 -17.94 10.57 -5.84
C ARG A 111 -16.43 10.88 -5.92
N ARG A 112 -15.90 11.77 -5.08
CA ARG A 112 -14.48 12.16 -5.13
C ARG A 112 -13.56 11.07 -4.57
N TRP A 113 -13.97 10.43 -3.50
CA TRP A 113 -13.16 9.45 -2.76
C TRP A 113 -13.78 8.05 -2.81
N GLY A 114 -14.80 7.85 -3.64
CA GLY A 114 -15.57 6.62 -3.73
C GLY A 114 -16.81 6.60 -2.84
N ASP A 115 -17.87 5.96 -3.33
CA ASP A 115 -19.14 5.79 -2.61
C ASP A 115 -19.24 4.43 -1.90
N GLY A 116 -18.22 3.58 -2.05
CA GLY A 116 -18.11 2.26 -1.47
C GLY A 116 -19.13 1.25 -2.00
N THR A 117 -19.88 1.56 -3.05
CA THR A 117 -20.98 0.69 -3.53
C THR A 117 -20.48 -0.50 -4.35
N SER A 118 -19.30 -0.42 -4.97
CA SER A 118 -18.60 -1.54 -5.62
C SER A 118 -17.09 -1.47 -5.37
N PRO A 119 -16.32 -2.52 -5.70
CA PRO A 119 -14.86 -2.48 -5.61
C PRO A 119 -14.23 -1.37 -6.46
N GLU A 120 -14.82 -1.04 -7.61
CA GLU A 120 -14.34 -0.01 -8.53
C GLU A 120 -14.66 1.41 -8.06
N THR A 121 -15.58 1.56 -7.10
CA THR A 121 -15.93 2.83 -6.45
C THR A 121 -15.70 2.75 -4.94
N ASP A 122 -14.70 1.95 -4.54
CA ASP A 122 -14.27 1.81 -3.17
C ASP A 122 -14.02 3.14 -2.48
N TRP A 123 -14.39 3.22 -1.21
CA TRP A 123 -14.13 4.44 -0.46
C TRP A 123 -12.69 4.46 0.03
N ASP A 124 -11.94 5.45 -0.44
CA ASP A 124 -10.61 5.81 -0.03
C ASP A 124 -10.70 6.66 1.24
N TYR A 125 -10.48 6.04 2.39
CA TYR A 125 -10.80 6.67 3.66
C TYR A 125 -9.64 7.49 4.27
N LEU A 126 -8.44 7.46 3.67
CA LEU A 126 -7.27 8.22 4.12
C LEU A 126 -6.50 8.86 2.97
#